data_AF-A0AAW5N2J6-F1
#
_entry.id   AF-A0AAW5N2J6-F1
#
_cell.length_a   1.000
_cell.length_b   1.000
_cell.length_c   1.000
_cell.angle_alpha   90.00
_cell.angle_beta   90.00
_cell.angle_gamma   90.00
#
_symmetry.space_group_name_H-M   'P 1'
#
loop_
_entity.id
_entity.type
_entity.pdbx_description
1 polymer ?
#
loop_
_entity_poly.entity_id
_entity_poly.type
_entity_poly.pdbx_seq_one_letter_code
_entity_poly.pdbx_strand_id
1 'polypeptide(L)'
;DANGGLFETLLGAEDAIISDALNHASIIDGVRLCKAKRYRYANNDMQELEARLKEAREAGARHVLIATDGVFSMDGVIANL
;
A
#
# COMPACT_ATOMS: atom_id res chain seq x y z
N ASP A 1 -0.07 18.60 0.25
CA ASP A 1 -0.40 17.19 0.48
C ASP A 1 0.82 16.52 1.09
N ALA A 2 0.69 15.95 2.30
CA ALA A 2 1.84 15.48 3.10
C ALA A 2 2.30 14.07 2.70
N ASN A 3 1.42 13.26 2.11
CA ASN A 3 1.69 11.85 1.81
C ASN A 3 2.53 11.67 0.52
N GLY A 4 2.40 12.57 -0.45
CA GLY A 4 3.21 12.54 -1.67
C GLY A 4 4.72 12.64 -1.39
N GLY A 5 5.11 13.60 -0.53
CA GLY A 5 6.51 13.74 -0.11
C GLY A 5 7.02 12.56 0.73
N LEU A 6 6.14 11.90 1.50
CA LEU A 6 6.51 10.78 2.36
C LEU A 6 6.90 9.53 1.56
N PHE A 7 6.07 9.12 0.59
CA PHE A 7 6.36 7.91 -0.17
C PHE A 7 7.53 8.08 -1.15
N GLU A 8 7.71 9.26 -1.75
CA GLU A 8 8.85 9.53 -2.62
C GLU A 8 10.20 9.56 -1.89
N THR A 9 10.20 9.96 -0.61
CA THR A 9 11.42 10.01 0.20
C THR A 9 11.81 8.64 0.76
N LEU A 10 10.81 7.79 1.05
CA LEU A 10 11.04 6.46 1.63
C LEU A 10 11.25 5.37 0.58
N LEU A 11 10.66 5.50 -0.61
CA LEU A 11 10.63 4.42 -1.60
C LEU A 11 11.19 4.88 -2.96
N GLY A 12 12.02 4.02 -3.54
CA GLY A 12 12.57 4.16 -4.89
C GLY A 12 11.92 3.20 -5.90
N ALA A 13 12.40 3.24 -7.14
CA ALA A 13 11.93 2.37 -8.23
C ALA A 13 12.21 0.87 -8.00
N GLU A 14 13.13 0.54 -7.09
CA GLU A 14 13.48 -0.83 -6.69
C GLU A 14 12.58 -1.37 -5.56
N ASP A 15 11.75 -0.52 -4.96
CA ASP A 15 10.87 -0.88 -3.86
C ASP A 15 9.44 -1.14 -4.37
N ALA A 16 8.60 -1.70 -3.50
CA ALA A 16 7.20 -1.95 -3.77
C ALA A 16 6.30 -1.37 -2.67
N ILE A 17 5.09 -0.96 -3.06
CA ILE A 17 4.03 -0.54 -2.16
C ILE A 17 2.76 -1.32 -2.49
N ILE A 18 2.14 -1.90 -1.46
CA ILE A 18 0.90 -2.67 -1.53
C ILE A 18 -0.17 -1.87 -0.78
N SER A 19 -1.19 -1.40 -1.49
CA SER A 19 -2.24 -0.53 -0.94
C SER A 19 -3.58 -1.25 -0.85
N ASP A 20 -4.27 -1.09 0.27
CA ASP A 20 -5.68 -1.47 0.39
C ASP A 20 -6.52 -0.70 -0.64
N ALA A 21 -7.54 -1.35 -1.19
CA ALA A 21 -8.40 -0.76 -2.19
C ALA A 21 -9.32 0.36 -1.67
N LEU A 22 -9.62 0.41 -0.38
CA LEU A 22 -10.45 1.43 0.24
C LEU A 22 -9.65 2.45 1.04
N ASN A 23 -8.32 2.50 0.86
CA ASN A 23 -7.49 3.55 1.44
C ASN A 23 -8.01 4.94 1.07
N HIS A 24 -7.88 5.88 2.02
CA HIS A 24 -8.23 7.27 1.84
C HIS A 24 -7.54 7.87 0.60
N ALA A 25 -8.25 8.77 -0.11
CA ALA A 25 -7.79 9.33 -1.38
C ALA A 25 -6.39 9.94 -1.32
N SER A 26 -6.02 10.58 -0.20
CA SER A 26 -4.68 11.14 0.00
C SER A 26 -3.55 10.11 0.06
N ILE A 27 -3.84 8.87 0.48
CA ILE A 27 -2.88 7.76 0.42
C ILE A 27 -2.73 7.32 -1.03
N ILE A 28 -3.85 7.12 -1.73
CA ILE A 28 -3.85 6.71 -3.13
C ILE A 28 -3.07 7.71 -3.99
N ASP A 29 -3.30 9.01 -3.80
CA ASP A 29 -2.60 10.05 -4.55
C ASP A 29 -1.12 10.12 -4.17
N GLY A 30 -0.77 9.93 -2.90
CA GLY A 30 0.63 9.79 -2.48
C GLY A 30 1.34 8.58 -3.11
N VAL A 31 0.67 7.42 -3.17
CA VAL A 31 1.19 6.20 -3.81
C VAL A 31 1.38 6.40 -5.31
N ARG A 32 0.46 7.11 -5.97
CA ARG A 32 0.54 7.38 -7.42
C ARG A 32 1.76 8.20 -7.82
N LEU A 33 2.19 9.12 -6.96
CA LEU A 33 3.35 9.97 -7.20
C LEU A 33 4.69 9.23 -6.97
N CYS A 34 4.68 8.18 -6.15
CA CYS A 34 5.86 7.36 -5.89
C CYS A 34 6.29 6.51 -7.11
N LYS A 35 7.61 6.31 -7.28
CA LYS A 35 8.21 5.49 -8.34
C LYS A 35 8.20 3.98 -8.06
N ALA A 36 7.87 3.57 -6.84
CA ALA A 36 7.83 2.16 -6.44
C ALA A 36 6.83 1.36 -7.28
N LYS A 37 7.06 0.04 -7.37
CA LYS A 37 6.08 -0.89 -7.94
C LYS A 37 4.81 -0.86 -7.09
N ARG A 38 3.65 -0.72 -7.72
CA ARG A 38 2.36 -0.56 -7.03
C ARG A 38 1.52 -1.81 -7.18
N TYR A 39 1.07 -2.33 -6.05
CA TYR A 39 0.11 -3.43 -5.96
C TYR A 39 -1.11 -2.97 -5.17
N ARG A 40 -2.25 -3.58 -5.48
CA ARG A 40 -3.51 -3.33 -4.78
C ARG A 40 -4.12 -4.66 -4.35
N TYR A 41 -4.73 -4.67 -3.19
CA TYR A 41 -5.52 -5.81 -2.69
C TYR A 41 -6.89 -5.32 -2.22
N ALA A 42 -7.89 -6.21 -2.26
CA ALA A 42 -9.25 -5.95 -1.82
C ALA A 42 -9.28 -5.65 -0.32
N ASN A 43 -10.25 -4.81 0.08
CA ASN A 43 -10.35 -4.39 1.46
C ASN A 43 -10.53 -5.57 2.41
N ASN A 44 -9.69 -5.61 3.46
CA ASN A 44 -9.70 -6.67 4.47
C ASN A 44 -9.43 -8.10 3.91
N ASP A 45 -8.90 -8.21 2.68
CA ASP A 45 -8.53 -9.49 2.06
C ASP A 45 -7.04 -9.81 2.31
N MET A 46 -6.79 -10.53 3.40
CA MET A 46 -5.43 -10.94 3.79
C MET A 46 -4.82 -11.98 2.84
N GLN A 47 -5.64 -12.74 2.10
CA GLN A 47 -5.14 -13.71 1.13
C GLN A 47 -4.61 -12.99 -0.11
N GLU A 48 -5.34 -11.98 -0.59
CA GLU A 48 -4.87 -11.15 -1.69
C GLU A 48 -3.66 -10.32 -1.29
N LEU A 49 -3.63 -9.78 -0.06
CA LEU A 49 -2.45 -9.11 0.48
C LEU A 49 -1.22 -10.05 0.47
N GLU A 50 -1.37 -11.28 0.96
CA GLU A 50 -0.29 -12.27 0.96
C GLU A 50 0.18 -12.60 -0.47
N ALA A 51 -0.76 -12.76 -1.41
CA ALA A 51 -0.45 -13.00 -2.82
C ALA A 51 0.37 -11.85 -3.43
N ARG A 52 -0.04 -10.60 -3.18
CA ARG A 52 0.69 -9.40 -3.65
C ARG A 52 2.05 -9.27 -2.99
N LEU A 53 2.18 -9.66 -1.72
CA LEU A 53 3.45 -9.66 -1.02
C LEU A 53 4.44 -10.66 -1.64
N LYS A 54 3.98 -11.88 -1.95
CA LYS A 54 4.78 -12.88 -2.66
C LYS A 54 5.21 -12.38 -4.03
N GLU A 55 4.26 -11.85 -4.80
CA GLU A 55 4.51 -11.29 -6.14
C GLU A 55 5.58 -10.18 -6.10
N ALA A 56 5.50 -9.25 -5.13
CA ALA A 56 6.49 -8.20 -4.96
C ALA A 56 7.89 -8.73 -4.60
N ARG A 57 7.96 -9.75 -3.75
CA ARG A 57 9.23 -10.40 -3.34
C ARG A 57 9.86 -11.17 -4.49
N GLU A 58 9.06 -11.95 -5.23
CA GLU A 58 9.50 -12.69 -6.42
C GLU A 58 9.97 -11.73 -7.53
N ALA A 59 9.33 -10.57 -7.66
CA ALA A 59 9.74 -9.50 -8.57
C ALA A 59 10.99 -8.73 -8.10
N GLY A 60 11.65 -9.17 -7.02
CA GLY A 60 12.92 -8.64 -6.55
C GLY A 60 12.83 -7.30 -5.83
N ALA A 61 11.68 -6.93 -5.25
CA ALA A 61 11.55 -5.68 -4.51
C ALA A 61 12.51 -5.64 -3.31
N ARG A 62 13.32 -4.57 -3.22
CA ARG A 62 14.29 -4.37 -2.13
C ARG A 62 13.57 -4.19 -0.79
N HIS A 63 12.63 -3.25 -0.73
CA HIS A 63 11.68 -3.10 0.37
C HIS A 63 10.24 -3.22 -0.11
N VAL A 64 9.36 -3.71 0.76
CA VAL A 64 7.91 -3.77 0.52
C VAL A 64 7.18 -3.05 1.65
N LEU A 65 6.44 -2.00 1.32
CA LEU A 65 5.59 -1.25 2.24
C LEU A 65 4.14 -1.65 2.06
N ILE A 66 3.45 -2.00 3.14
CA ILE A 66 2.00 -2.20 3.14
C ILE A 66 1.35 -0.91 3.66
N ALA A 67 0.48 -0.31 2.85
CA ALA A 67 -0.29 0.87 3.22
C ALA A 67 -1.76 0.46 3.41
N THR A 68 -2.26 0.61 4.63
CA THR A 68 -3.66 0.34 4.99
C THR A 68 -4.12 1.37 6.02
N ASP A 69 -5.35 1.84 5.90
CA ASP A 69 -5.98 2.65 6.94
C ASP A 69 -6.42 1.75 8.11
N GLY A 70 -5.91 2.01 9.32
CA GLY A 70 -6.21 1.21 10.52
C GLY A 70 -7.62 1.41 11.10
N VAL A 71 -8.37 2.42 10.64
CA VAL A 71 -9.76 2.69 11.04
C VAL A 71 -10.54 3.11 9.80
N PHE A 72 -11.43 2.25 9.30
CA PHE A 72 -12.44 2.62 8.30
C PHE A 72 -13.50 3.49 8.99
N SER A 73 -13.19 4.79 9.15
CA SER A 73 -14.03 5.78 9.85
C SER A 73 -15.21 6.26 8.99
N MET A 74 -16.01 5.30 8.51
CA MET A 74 -17.43 5.55 8.31
C MET A 74 -18.31 4.39 8.82
N ASP A 75 -17.81 3.14 8.91
CA ASP A 75 -18.64 1.98 9.32
C ASP A 75 -17.98 0.99 10.32
N GLY A 76 -16.84 1.31 10.94
CA GLY A 76 -16.40 0.58 12.14
C GLY A 76 -15.87 -0.85 11.92
N VAL A 77 -15.24 -1.13 10.77
CA VAL A 77 -14.41 -2.33 10.61
C VAL A 77 -12.99 -2.02 11.09
N ILE A 78 -12.50 -2.80 12.06
CA ILE A 78 -11.10 -2.74 12.51
C ILE A 78 -10.30 -3.64 11.56
N ALA A 79 -9.24 -3.11 10.96
CA ALA A 79 -8.32 -3.90 10.16
C ALA A 79 -7.71 -5.02 11.03
N ASN A 80 -7.75 -6.26 10.54
CA ASN A 80 -7.18 -7.40 11.26
C ASN A 80 -5.65 -7.40 11.08
N LEU A 81 -4.95 -6.79 12.05
CA LEU A 81 -3.49 -6.60 12.10
C LEU A 81 -2.74 -7.87 12.51
#